data_AF-A0A4R8GT00-F1
#
_entry.id   AF-A0A4R8GT00-F1
#
_cell.length_a   1.000
_cell.length_b   1.000
_cell.length_c   1.000
_cell.angle_alpha   90.00
_cell.angle_beta   90.00
_cell.angle_gamma   90.00
#
_symmetry.space_group_name_H-M   'P 1'
#
loop_
_entity.id
_entity.type
_entity.pdbx_description
1 polymer ?
#
loop_
_entity_poly.entity_id
_entity_poly.type
_entity_poly.pdbx_seq_one_letter_code
_entity_poly.pdbx_strand_id
1 'polypeptide(L)'
;MIRSRLERWFPEEYEEYKKTIGRKYTVDDLRNTIEKDNYKLVRVDDINGYINIKDKAVISCPNPKHESYEAVITGILHRGNRCKKCYLESLGGENNPSYNPELTEEDRKERRSIFGYKNWRLKVYERDNFTCQKCGDDKGGNLVAHHIESFRDNPDLRLAINNGITLCEKCHNNFHNKYGYGSNTRNQFNNFME
;
A
#
# COMPACT_ATOMS: atom_id res chain seq x y z
N MET A 1 -6.31 -3.57 32.51
CA MET A 1 -5.06 -4.06 31.83
C MET A 1 -5.22 -5.55 31.57
N ILE A 2 -4.70 -6.08 30.46
CA ILE A 2 -4.81 -7.51 30.07
C ILE A 2 -4.49 -8.46 31.25
N ARG A 3 -3.50 -8.09 32.06
CA ARG A 3 -3.08 -8.79 33.29
C ARG A 3 -4.22 -9.09 34.28
N SER A 4 -5.03 -8.10 34.67
CA SER A 4 -6.08 -8.27 35.68
C SER A 4 -7.28 -9.09 35.17
N ARG A 5 -7.40 -9.22 33.84
CA ARG A 5 -8.44 -10.02 33.18
C ARG A 5 -8.01 -11.48 33.04
N LEU A 6 -6.78 -11.73 32.59
CA LEU A 6 -6.23 -13.10 32.49
C LEU A 6 -6.16 -13.75 33.87
N GLU A 7 -5.64 -13.05 34.88
CA GLU A 7 -5.51 -13.57 36.24
C GLU A 7 -6.84 -14.02 36.88
N ARG A 8 -7.94 -13.32 36.56
CA ARG A 8 -9.25 -13.58 37.17
C ARG A 8 -10.11 -14.57 36.39
N TRP A 9 -9.97 -14.63 35.07
CA TRP A 9 -10.91 -15.36 34.20
C TRP A 9 -10.25 -16.48 33.38
N PHE A 10 -8.92 -16.45 33.23
CA PHE A 10 -8.14 -17.43 32.45
C PHE A 10 -6.84 -17.79 33.19
N PRO A 11 -6.91 -18.45 34.36
CA PRO A 11 -5.75 -18.67 35.22
C PRO A 11 -4.66 -19.52 34.58
N GLU A 12 -5.00 -20.48 33.70
CA GLU A 12 -4.03 -21.28 32.95
C GLU A 12 -3.25 -20.43 31.93
N GLU A 13 -3.96 -19.60 31.14
CA GLU A 13 -3.35 -18.63 30.22
C GLU A 13 -2.52 -17.57 30.95
N TYR A 14 -2.92 -17.22 32.19
CA TYR A 14 -2.17 -16.29 33.03
C TYR A 14 -0.83 -16.86 33.49
N GLU A 15 -0.76 -18.16 33.82
CA GLU A 15 0.51 -18.83 34.15
C GLU A 15 1.45 -18.90 32.95
N GLU A 16 0.94 -19.03 31.72
CA GLU A 16 1.75 -18.90 30.51
C GLU A 16 2.21 -17.46 30.28
N TYR A 17 1.30 -16.48 30.42
CA TYR A 17 1.62 -15.06 30.32
C TYR A 17 2.72 -14.64 31.32
N LYS A 18 2.68 -15.12 32.56
CA LYS A 18 3.73 -14.86 33.57
C LYS A 18 5.12 -15.30 33.11
N LYS A 19 5.22 -16.44 32.40
CA LYS A 19 6.50 -16.94 31.86
C LYS A 19 7.10 -16.03 30.78
N THR A 20 6.30 -15.13 30.20
CA THR A 20 6.74 -14.16 29.20
C THR A 20 7.22 -12.83 29.80
N ILE A 21 6.81 -12.51 31.03
CA ILE A 21 7.15 -11.24 31.69
C ILE A 21 8.64 -11.26 32.06
N GLY A 22 9.40 -10.27 31.54
CA GLY A 22 10.82 -10.15 31.84
C GLY A 22 11.70 -11.22 31.21
N ARG A 23 11.17 -12.02 30.26
CA ARG A 23 11.97 -12.97 29.49
C ARG A 23 13.11 -12.24 28.80
N LYS A 24 14.34 -12.65 29.12
CA LYS A 24 15.54 -12.24 28.40
C LYS A 24 15.69 -13.09 27.13
N TYR A 25 16.09 -12.45 26.05
CA TYR A 25 16.39 -13.12 24.79
C TYR A 25 17.90 -13.23 24.63
N THR A 26 18.34 -14.32 24.02
CA THR A 26 19.73 -14.60 23.66
C THR A 26 19.92 -14.44 22.16
N VAL A 27 21.18 -14.39 21.71
CA VAL A 27 21.52 -14.44 20.28
C VAL A 27 20.98 -15.71 19.63
N ASP A 28 20.98 -16.84 20.35
CA ASP A 28 20.47 -18.12 19.86
C ASP A 28 18.95 -18.11 19.70
N ASP A 29 18.19 -17.47 20.61
CA ASP A 29 16.74 -17.29 20.43
C ASP A 29 16.44 -16.55 19.11
N LEU A 30 17.20 -15.49 18.81
CA LEU A 30 17.07 -14.74 17.57
C LEU A 30 17.45 -15.58 16.36
N ARG A 31 18.61 -16.25 16.40
CA ARG A 31 19.11 -17.10 15.30
C ARG A 31 18.10 -18.21 14.98
N ASN A 32 17.67 -18.97 15.99
CA ASN A 32 16.71 -20.05 15.84
C ASN A 32 15.34 -19.55 15.33
N THR A 33 14.95 -18.32 15.66
CA THR A 33 13.68 -17.74 15.17
C THR A 33 13.74 -17.44 13.67
N ILE A 34 14.83 -16.87 13.18
CA ILE A 34 14.94 -16.44 11.79
C ILE A 34 15.32 -17.61 10.84
N GLU A 35 16.08 -18.59 11.34
CA GLU A 35 16.49 -19.77 10.55
C GLU A 35 15.31 -20.66 10.15
N LYS A 36 14.21 -20.66 10.92
CA LYS A 36 12.94 -21.33 10.54
C LYS A 36 12.40 -20.85 9.20
N ASP A 37 12.69 -19.60 8.84
CA ASP A 37 12.27 -18.98 7.57
C ASP A 37 13.44 -18.85 6.58
N ASN A 38 14.55 -19.58 6.81
CA ASN A 38 15.78 -19.58 6.01
C ASN A 38 16.56 -18.25 5.99
N TYR A 39 16.35 -17.37 6.99
CA TYR A 39 17.16 -16.17 7.17
C TYR A 39 18.43 -16.49 7.94
N LYS A 40 19.48 -15.67 7.76
CA LYS A 40 20.76 -15.82 8.47
C LYS A 40 21.08 -14.59 9.29
N LEU A 41 21.58 -14.79 10.50
CA LEU A 41 22.08 -13.69 11.33
C LEU A 41 23.48 -13.30 10.86
N VAL A 42 23.66 -12.04 10.45
CA VAL A 42 24.96 -11.51 10.02
C VAL A 42 25.68 -10.88 11.19
N ARG A 43 24.99 -10.02 11.95
CA ARG A 43 25.53 -9.34 13.12
C ARG A 43 24.42 -8.96 14.10
N VAL A 44 24.72 -9.00 15.39
CA VAL A 44 23.94 -8.37 16.46
C VAL A 44 24.91 -7.96 17.55
N ASP A 45 24.61 -6.88 18.26
CA ASP A 45 25.39 -6.51 19.44
C ASP A 45 24.95 -7.41 20.61
N ASP A 46 25.89 -8.18 21.14
CA ASP A 46 25.70 -9.04 22.32
C ASP A 46 26.39 -8.39 23.51
N ILE A 47 25.62 -8.14 24.57
CA ILE A 47 26.16 -7.67 25.84
C ILE A 47 25.93 -8.79 26.86
N ASN A 48 27.00 -9.53 27.17
CA ASN A 48 27.04 -10.56 28.21
C ASN A 48 26.03 -11.71 28.03
N GLY A 49 25.81 -12.18 26.80
CA GLY A 49 24.99 -13.35 26.46
C GLY A 49 23.50 -13.06 26.28
N TYR A 50 23.11 -11.78 26.31
CA TYR A 50 21.72 -11.35 26.15
C TYR A 50 21.61 -10.23 25.12
N ILE A 51 20.48 -10.22 24.41
CA ILE A 51 20.14 -9.16 23.47
C ILE A 51 19.00 -8.30 24.02
N ASN A 52 19.13 -7.00 23.82
CA ASN A 52 18.03 -6.08 24.09
C ASN A 52 17.08 -6.07 22.90
N ILE A 53 15.80 -6.35 23.14
CA ILE A 53 14.78 -6.45 22.08
C ILE A 53 14.56 -5.13 21.31
N LYS A 54 15.00 -4.00 21.84
CA LYS A 54 14.92 -2.69 21.16
C LYS A 54 16.10 -2.43 20.23
N ASP A 55 17.16 -3.23 20.33
CA ASP A 55 18.33 -3.10 19.48
C ASP A 55 18.06 -3.69 18.09
N LYS A 56 19.02 -3.49 17.21
CA LYS A 56 18.97 -3.95 15.83
C LYS A 56 19.91 -5.14 15.62
N ALA A 57 19.48 -6.03 14.74
CA ALA A 57 20.32 -7.07 14.17
C ALA A 57 20.42 -6.87 12.65
N VAL A 58 21.58 -7.18 12.09
CA VAL A 58 21.77 -7.30 10.64
C VAL A 58 21.46 -8.74 10.25
N ILE A 59 20.48 -8.93 9.38
CA ILE A 59 20.03 -10.25 8.91
C ILE A 59 20.06 -10.32 7.39
N SER A 60 20.39 -11.51 6.87
CA SER A 60 20.37 -11.84 5.44
C SER A 60 19.05 -12.52 5.09
N CYS A 61 18.40 -12.03 4.03
CA CYS A 61 17.23 -12.65 3.43
C CYS A 61 17.62 -13.92 2.66
N PRO A 62 16.74 -14.94 2.57
CA PRO A 62 16.94 -16.08 1.68
C PRO A 62 16.88 -15.71 0.19
N ASN A 63 16.24 -14.59 -0.18
CA ASN A 63 16.21 -14.14 -1.57
C ASN A 63 17.59 -13.58 -1.97
N PRO A 64 18.31 -14.19 -2.94
CA PRO A 64 19.67 -13.78 -3.30
C PRO A 64 19.75 -12.41 -3.97
N LYS A 65 18.62 -11.87 -4.45
CA LYS A 65 18.55 -10.50 -5.01
C LYS A 65 18.49 -9.43 -3.92
N HIS A 66 18.30 -9.81 -2.67
CA HIS A 66 18.15 -8.89 -1.55
C HIS A 66 19.39 -8.90 -0.67
N GLU A 67 19.99 -7.73 -0.51
CA GLU A 67 21.07 -7.51 0.42
C GLU A 67 20.62 -7.70 1.88
N SER A 68 21.60 -7.92 2.76
CA SER A 68 21.37 -7.94 4.21
C SER A 68 20.88 -6.59 4.71
N TYR A 69 20.05 -6.60 5.75
CA TYR A 69 19.40 -5.38 6.25
C TYR A 69 19.32 -5.37 7.78
N GLU A 70 19.23 -4.17 8.34
CA GLU A 70 18.99 -3.96 9.77
C GLU A 70 17.50 -4.13 10.11
N ALA A 71 17.21 -4.86 11.18
CA ALA A 71 15.88 -5.02 11.71
C ALA A 71 15.87 -4.97 13.24
N VAL A 72 14.84 -4.35 13.80
CA VAL A 72 14.65 -4.26 15.25
C VAL A 72 14.24 -5.63 15.78
N ILE A 73 14.92 -6.10 16.83
CA ILE A 73 14.78 -7.45 17.38
C ILE A 73 13.34 -7.74 17.83
N THR A 74 12.64 -6.79 18.48
CA THR A 74 11.23 -6.97 18.87
C THR A 74 10.32 -7.17 17.66
N GLY A 75 10.63 -6.54 16.52
CA GLY A 75 9.88 -6.75 15.27
C GLY A 75 10.03 -8.19 14.78
N ILE A 76 11.23 -8.75 14.85
CA ILE A 76 11.53 -10.12 14.43
C ILE A 76 10.89 -11.14 15.36
N LEU A 77 11.13 -11.01 16.67
CA LEU A 77 10.78 -12.01 17.68
C LEU A 77 9.29 -11.98 18.06
N HIS A 78 8.67 -10.80 18.13
CA HIS A 78 7.30 -10.67 18.63
C HIS A 78 6.27 -10.48 17.53
N ARG A 79 6.66 -9.80 16.43
CA ARG A 79 5.74 -9.51 15.32
C ARG A 79 5.95 -10.41 14.11
N GLY A 80 6.99 -11.24 14.12
CA GLY A 80 7.34 -12.08 12.98
C GLY A 80 7.78 -11.28 11.75
N ASN A 81 8.24 -10.04 11.91
CA ASN A 81 8.68 -9.23 10.78
C ASN A 81 9.87 -9.89 10.07
N ARG A 82 9.84 -9.86 8.74
CA ARG A 82 10.88 -10.39 7.85
C ARG A 82 11.22 -9.35 6.79
N CYS A 83 11.85 -9.77 5.68
CA CYS A 83 12.33 -8.85 4.65
C CYS A 83 11.17 -8.00 4.10
N LYS A 84 11.26 -6.69 4.32
CA LYS A 84 10.27 -5.75 3.80
C LYS A 84 10.19 -5.78 2.27
N LYS A 85 11.31 -6.01 1.58
CA LYS A 85 11.33 -6.12 0.11
C LYS A 85 10.51 -7.34 -0.35
N CYS A 86 10.73 -8.53 0.23
CA CYS A 86 9.92 -9.71 -0.07
C CYS A 86 8.43 -9.49 0.21
N TYR A 87 8.10 -8.86 1.34
CA TYR A 87 6.70 -8.55 1.65
C TYR A 87 6.09 -7.65 0.59
N LEU A 88 6.75 -6.55 0.20
CA LEU A 88 6.25 -5.65 -0.84
C LEU A 88 6.13 -6.35 -2.21
N GLU A 89 7.10 -7.21 -2.56
CA GLU A 89 7.04 -8.03 -3.79
C GLU A 89 5.84 -8.99 -3.77
N SER A 90 5.53 -9.58 -2.61
CA SER A 90 4.36 -10.46 -2.46
C SER A 90 3.01 -9.73 -2.58
N LEU A 91 2.99 -8.40 -2.42
CA LEU A 91 1.80 -7.58 -2.64
C LEU A 91 1.68 -7.05 -4.07
N GLY A 92 2.76 -7.15 -4.85
CA GLY A 92 2.88 -6.61 -6.19
C GLY A 92 2.64 -7.65 -7.29
N GLY A 93 2.61 -7.17 -8.53
CA GLY A 93 2.47 -8.03 -9.71
C GLY A 93 1.19 -8.86 -9.66
N GLU A 94 1.30 -10.12 -10.06
CA GLU A 94 0.19 -11.09 -10.16
C GLU A 94 -0.54 -11.35 -8.84
N ASN A 95 0.10 -11.07 -7.69
CA ASN A 95 -0.53 -11.24 -6.38
C ASN A 95 -1.52 -10.12 -6.04
N ASN A 96 -1.51 -9.02 -6.79
CA ASN A 96 -2.46 -7.93 -6.58
C ASN A 96 -3.80 -8.28 -7.25
N PRO A 97 -4.95 -8.23 -6.53
CA PRO A 97 -6.27 -8.52 -7.13
C PRO A 97 -6.65 -7.63 -8.33
N SER A 98 -6.02 -6.45 -8.44
CA SER A 98 -6.20 -5.53 -9.58
C SER A 98 -5.19 -5.77 -10.72
N TYR A 99 -4.36 -6.81 -10.63
CA TYR A 99 -3.43 -7.17 -11.70
C TYR A 99 -4.20 -7.69 -12.92
N ASN A 100 -4.04 -6.98 -14.04
CA ASN A 100 -4.58 -7.42 -15.31
C ASN A 100 -3.46 -8.09 -16.14
N PRO A 101 -3.49 -9.42 -16.40
CA PRO A 101 -2.45 -10.11 -17.16
C PRO A 101 -2.38 -9.69 -18.64
N GLU A 102 -3.44 -9.10 -19.18
CA GLU A 102 -3.52 -8.66 -20.58
C GLU A 102 -2.69 -7.40 -20.89
N LEU A 103 -2.10 -6.76 -19.88
CA LEU A 103 -1.28 -5.55 -20.08
C LEU A 103 0.20 -5.90 -20.21
N THR A 104 0.83 -5.39 -21.26
CA THR A 104 2.29 -5.46 -21.47
C THR A 104 3.04 -4.63 -20.43
N GLU A 105 4.35 -4.84 -20.25
CA GLU A 105 5.15 -4.02 -19.34
C GLU A 105 5.26 -2.57 -19.85
N GLU A 106 5.25 -2.38 -21.16
CA GLU A 106 5.16 -1.08 -21.83
C GLU A 106 3.85 -0.36 -21.46
N ASP A 107 2.70 -1.04 -21.58
CA ASP A 107 1.40 -0.50 -21.18
C ASP A 107 1.38 -0.12 -19.69
N ARG A 108 1.97 -0.96 -18.83
CA ARG A 108 2.06 -0.67 -17.39
C ARG A 108 2.91 0.57 -17.12
N LYS A 109 4.05 0.72 -17.78
CA LYS A 109 4.93 1.88 -17.65
C LYS A 109 4.22 3.15 -18.12
N GLU A 110 3.57 3.10 -19.27
CA GLU A 110 2.83 4.24 -19.82
C GLU A 110 1.72 4.67 -18.84
N ARG A 111 0.91 3.72 -18.35
CA ARG A 111 -0.20 4.02 -17.41
C ARG A 111 0.26 4.55 -16.06
N ARG A 112 1.45 4.16 -15.56
CA ARG A 112 2.02 4.68 -14.31
C ARG A 112 2.50 6.13 -14.43
N SER A 113 2.98 6.53 -15.60
CA SER A 113 3.60 7.84 -15.80
C SER A 113 3.39 8.32 -17.23
N ILE A 114 2.19 8.84 -17.51
CA ILE A 114 1.90 9.46 -18.79
C ILE A 114 2.58 10.83 -18.84
N PHE A 115 3.51 10.99 -19.77
CA PHE A 115 4.10 12.29 -20.07
C PHE A 115 3.00 13.28 -20.49
N GLY A 116 3.01 14.48 -19.90
CA GLY A 116 1.99 15.50 -20.17
C GLY A 116 0.68 15.36 -19.39
N TYR A 117 0.49 14.31 -18.58
CA TYR A 117 -0.73 14.16 -17.76
C TYR A 117 -0.97 15.34 -16.81
N LYS A 118 0.08 15.87 -16.19
CA LYS A 118 0.00 17.06 -15.33
C LYS A 118 -0.50 18.27 -16.11
N ASN A 119 -0.02 18.46 -17.34
CA ASN A 119 -0.44 19.57 -18.20
C ASN A 119 -1.88 19.38 -18.69
N TRP A 120 -2.27 18.15 -19.07
CA TRP A 120 -3.66 17.83 -19.41
C TRP A 120 -4.60 18.15 -18.24
N ARG A 121 -4.27 17.68 -17.03
CA ARG A 121 -5.05 17.95 -15.83
C ARG A 121 -5.21 19.44 -15.57
N LEU A 122 -4.11 20.20 -15.67
CA LEU A 122 -4.14 21.66 -15.51
C LEU A 122 -5.04 22.31 -16.56
N LYS A 123 -4.90 21.95 -17.85
CA LYS A 123 -5.72 22.51 -18.93
C LYS A 123 -7.22 22.21 -18.76
N VAL A 124 -7.57 21.03 -18.25
CA VAL A 124 -8.97 20.69 -17.93
C VAL A 124 -9.49 21.62 -16.83
N TYR A 125 -8.71 21.82 -15.76
CA TYR A 125 -9.08 22.74 -14.68
C TYR A 125 -9.19 24.18 -15.14
N GLU A 126 -8.23 24.67 -15.93
CA GLU A 126 -8.24 26.04 -16.47
C GLU A 126 -9.47 26.27 -17.36
N ARG A 127 -9.80 25.33 -18.26
CA ARG A 127 -11.01 25.40 -19.09
C ARG A 127 -12.28 25.49 -18.25
N ASP A 128 -12.33 24.73 -17.16
CA ASP A 128 -13.48 24.62 -16.27
C ASP A 128 -13.45 25.66 -15.13
N ASN A 129 -12.56 26.65 -15.22
CA ASN A 129 -12.37 27.72 -14.24
C ASN A 129 -12.16 27.21 -12.80
N PHE A 130 -11.47 26.07 -12.65
CA PHE A 130 -11.24 25.41 -11.37
C PHE A 130 -12.55 25.18 -10.58
N THR A 131 -13.62 24.82 -11.28
CA THR A 131 -14.95 24.60 -10.69
C THR A 131 -15.50 23.23 -11.09
N CYS A 132 -16.13 22.53 -10.15
CA CYS A 132 -16.87 21.30 -10.43
C CYS A 132 -18.01 21.57 -11.40
N GLN A 133 -18.00 20.91 -12.56
CA GLN A 133 -18.98 21.15 -13.62
C GLN A 133 -20.36 20.54 -13.34
N LYS A 134 -20.50 19.66 -12.34
CA LYS A 134 -21.80 19.09 -11.94
C LYS A 134 -22.51 19.91 -10.85
N CYS A 135 -21.77 20.45 -9.88
CA CYS A 135 -22.37 21.09 -8.70
C CYS A 135 -21.87 22.50 -8.39
N GLY A 136 -20.93 23.04 -9.18
CA GLY A 136 -20.41 24.40 -9.01
C GLY A 136 -19.41 24.58 -7.86
N ASP A 137 -18.92 23.50 -7.24
CA ASP A 137 -17.95 23.60 -6.13
C ASP A 137 -16.57 24.09 -6.59
N ASP A 138 -16.05 25.13 -5.94
CA ASP A 138 -14.82 25.87 -6.29
C ASP A 138 -13.88 26.06 -5.09
N LYS A 139 -14.15 25.37 -3.96
CA LYS A 139 -13.39 25.52 -2.69
C LYS A 139 -11.91 25.17 -2.79
N GLY A 140 -11.52 24.43 -3.85
CA GLY A 140 -10.15 23.98 -4.06
C GLY A 140 -9.76 22.78 -3.18
N GLY A 141 -8.67 22.11 -3.56
CA GLY A 141 -8.13 20.96 -2.83
C GLY A 141 -8.89 19.63 -3.00
N ASN A 142 -10.09 19.64 -3.58
CA ASN A 142 -10.94 18.47 -3.77
C ASN A 142 -11.35 18.22 -5.24
N LEU A 143 -10.71 18.90 -6.19
CA LEU A 143 -11.02 18.76 -7.62
C LEU A 143 -10.25 17.60 -8.25
N VAL A 144 -10.93 16.87 -9.13
CA VAL A 144 -10.43 15.73 -9.89
C VAL A 144 -10.72 15.97 -11.37
N ALA A 145 -9.72 15.76 -12.23
CA ALA A 145 -9.93 15.74 -13.67
C ALA A 145 -10.40 14.34 -14.05
N HIS A 146 -11.71 14.22 -14.27
CA HIS A 146 -12.38 12.98 -14.62
C HIS A 146 -12.30 12.73 -16.13
N HIS A 147 -12.00 11.50 -16.54
CA HIS A 147 -12.09 11.07 -17.94
C HIS A 147 -13.53 10.70 -18.27
N ILE A 148 -14.09 11.36 -19.29
CA ILE A 148 -15.48 11.12 -19.72
C ILE A 148 -15.61 9.77 -20.43
N GLU A 149 -14.70 9.48 -21.38
CA GLU A 149 -14.53 8.17 -21.98
C GLU A 149 -13.39 7.43 -21.26
N SER A 150 -13.60 6.14 -21.00
CA SER A 150 -12.68 5.24 -20.29
C SER A 150 -11.23 5.40 -20.72
N PHE A 151 -10.37 5.76 -19.76
CA PHE A 151 -8.91 5.80 -19.91
C PHE A 151 -8.30 4.45 -20.34
N ARG A 152 -8.94 3.34 -19.94
CA ARG A 152 -8.53 1.99 -20.29
C ARG A 152 -8.78 1.72 -21.77
N ASP A 153 -9.98 2.04 -22.24
CA ASP A 153 -10.49 1.55 -23.53
C ASP A 153 -10.27 2.55 -24.67
N ASN A 154 -9.89 3.80 -24.35
CA ASN A 154 -9.65 4.86 -25.35
C ASN A 154 -8.26 5.50 -25.16
N PRO A 155 -7.15 4.82 -25.54
CA PRO A 155 -5.78 5.33 -25.39
C PRO A 155 -5.57 6.71 -26.03
N ASP A 156 -6.11 6.91 -27.23
CA ASP A 156 -5.97 8.15 -27.99
C ASP A 156 -6.66 9.36 -27.32
N LEU A 157 -7.62 9.10 -26.41
CA LEU A 157 -8.38 10.13 -25.70
C LEU A 157 -7.82 10.45 -24.31
N ARG A 158 -6.78 9.76 -23.83
CA ARG A 158 -6.25 9.92 -22.45
C ARG A 158 -5.82 11.35 -22.12
N LEU A 159 -5.27 12.05 -23.11
CA LEU A 159 -4.80 13.44 -22.98
C LEU A 159 -5.60 14.43 -23.83
N ALA A 160 -6.73 14.00 -24.40
CA ALA A 160 -7.62 14.90 -25.11
C ALA A 160 -8.36 15.78 -24.08
N ILE A 161 -8.23 17.10 -24.20
CA ILE A 161 -8.79 18.04 -23.21
C ILE A 161 -10.33 17.91 -23.15
N ASN A 162 -10.98 17.72 -24.30
CA ASN A 162 -12.44 17.49 -24.40
C ASN A 162 -12.90 16.13 -23.84
N ASN A 163 -11.96 15.23 -23.52
CA ASN A 163 -12.25 14.01 -22.79
C ASN A 163 -12.04 14.15 -21.28
N GLY A 164 -11.55 15.30 -20.81
CA GLY A 164 -11.47 15.62 -19.39
C GLY A 164 -12.60 16.55 -18.95
N ILE A 165 -13.03 16.41 -17.70
CA ILE A 165 -13.93 17.35 -17.01
C ILE A 165 -13.60 17.45 -15.53
N THR A 166 -13.77 18.65 -14.99
CA THR A 166 -13.51 18.94 -13.59
C THR A 166 -14.72 18.55 -12.74
N LEU A 167 -14.53 17.62 -11.82
CA LEU A 167 -15.51 17.24 -10.80
C LEU A 167 -14.90 17.40 -9.41
N CYS A 168 -15.69 17.75 -8.41
CA CYS A 168 -15.27 17.58 -7.02
C CYS A 168 -15.29 16.08 -6.65
N GLU A 169 -14.52 15.70 -5.63
CA GLU A 169 -14.44 14.31 -5.14
C GLU A 169 -15.82 13.67 -4.89
N LYS A 170 -16.77 14.43 -4.36
CA LYS A 170 -18.14 13.95 -4.12
C LYS A 170 -18.84 13.56 -5.43
N CYS A 171 -18.83 14.45 -6.43
CA CYS A 171 -19.44 14.17 -7.73
C CYS A 171 -18.71 13.06 -8.47
N HIS A 172 -17.37 13.05 -8.40
CA HIS A 172 -16.54 12.00 -8.99
C HIS A 172 -16.86 10.61 -8.41
N ASN A 173 -16.93 10.50 -7.09
CA ASN A 173 -17.27 9.25 -6.42
C ASN A 173 -18.72 8.84 -6.70
N ASN A 174 -19.66 9.79 -6.76
CA ASN A 174 -21.05 9.48 -7.13
C ASN A 174 -21.17 8.89 -8.53
N PHE A 175 -20.41 9.40 -9.50
CA PHE A 175 -20.36 8.84 -10.84
C PHE A 175 -19.87 7.37 -10.80
N HIS A 176 -18.73 7.12 -10.17
CA HIS A 176 -18.16 5.77 -10.10
C HIS A 176 -18.97 4.80 -9.23
N ASN A 177 -19.70 5.29 -8.22
CA ASN A 177 -20.65 4.47 -7.46
C ASN A 177 -21.83 4.01 -8.33
N LYS A 178 -22.22 4.80 -9.33
CA LYS A 178 -23.34 4.49 -10.23
C LYS A 178 -22.90 3.62 -11.42
N TYR A 179 -21.75 3.89 -12.02
CA TYR A 179 -21.32 3.27 -13.28
C TYR A 179 -20.04 2.41 -13.17
N GLY A 180 -19.42 2.32 -12.00
CA GLY A 180 -18.14 1.64 -11.80
C GLY A 180 -16.93 2.45 -12.28
N TYR A 181 -15.73 1.90 -12.09
CA TYR A 181 -14.44 2.54 -12.40
C TYR A 181 -13.85 2.17 -13.77
N GLY A 182 -14.48 1.24 -14.49
CA GLY A 182 -13.96 0.70 -15.75
C GLY A 182 -14.97 0.85 -16.87
N SER A 183 -14.49 1.07 -18.09
CA SER A 183 -15.31 1.08 -19.31
C SER A 183 -16.46 2.07 -19.29
N ASN A 184 -16.22 3.23 -18.65
CA ASN A 184 -17.16 4.33 -18.68
C ASN A 184 -17.24 4.97 -20.08
N THR A 185 -18.45 5.35 -20.48
CA THR A 185 -18.74 5.92 -21.80
C THR A 185 -19.30 7.33 -21.72
N ARG A 186 -19.17 8.10 -22.81
CA ARG A 186 -19.81 9.42 -22.96
C ARG A 186 -21.29 9.42 -22.61
N ASN A 187 -22.04 8.40 -23.01
CA ASN A 187 -23.47 8.32 -22.75
C ASN A 187 -23.77 8.18 -21.24
N GLN A 188 -23.00 7.36 -20.52
CA GLN A 188 -23.14 7.25 -19.07
C GLN A 188 -22.84 8.58 -18.38
N PHE A 189 -21.81 9.28 -18.84
CA PHE A 189 -21.44 10.59 -18.33
C PHE A 189 -22.53 11.63 -18.59
N ASN A 190 -23.07 11.70 -19.81
CA ASN A 190 -24.16 12.63 -20.14
C ASN A 190 -25.39 12.37 -19.25
N ASN A 191 -25.79 11.11 -19.09
CA ASN A 191 -26.89 10.71 -18.19
C ASN A 191 -26.61 11.01 -16.70
N PHE A 192 -25.35 11.20 -16.31
CA PHE A 192 -24.99 11.65 -14.98
C PHE A 192 -25.06 13.17 -14.83
N MET A 193 -24.82 13.90 -15.93
CA MET A 193 -24.81 15.36 -15.96
C MET A 193 -26.20 15.97 -16.05
N GLU A 194 -27.15 15.26 -16.64
CA GLU A 194 -28.60 15.50 -16.49
C GLU A 194 -29.03 15.50 -15.00
#